data_AF-A0A1M5BAP0-F1
#
_entry.id   AF-A0A1M5BAP0-F1
#
_cell.length_a   1.000
_cell.length_b   1.000
_cell.length_c   1.000
_cell.angle_alpha   90.00
_cell.angle_beta   90.00
_cell.angle_gamma   90.00
#
_symmetry.space_group_name_H-M   'P 1'
#
loop_
_entity.id
_entity.type
_entity.pdbx_description
1 polymer ?
#
loop_
_entity_poly.entity_id
_entity_poly.type
_entity_poly.pdbx_seq_one_letter_code
_entity_poly.pdbx_strand_id
1 'polypeptide(L)' 'MTKAEREALWETRIAEYKMSGQSVREWCAAHEGISPRQLWYWMRKFKDRNGVTPGKSNRWLPVEISNQSFIEEDHTLL' A
#
# COMPACT_ATOMS: atom_id res chain seq x y z
N MET A 1 9.71 0.59 -25.68
CA MET A 1 8.52 0.04 -25.00
C MET A 1 7.78 1.15 -24.25
N THR A 2 6.54 1.40 -24.62
CA THR A 2 5.63 2.37 -23.98
C THR A 2 5.27 1.95 -22.55
N LYS A 3 4.62 2.84 -21.81
CA LYS A 3 4.13 2.51 -20.46
C LYS A 3 3.10 1.37 -20.51
N ALA A 4 2.16 1.43 -21.44
CA ALA A 4 1.10 0.44 -21.59
C ALA A 4 1.66 -0.94 -21.96
N GLU A 5 2.58 -1.00 -22.92
CA GLU A 5 3.27 -2.25 -23.31
C GLU A 5 4.00 -2.88 -22.12
N ARG A 6 4.63 -2.05 -21.28
CA ARG A 6 5.29 -2.53 -20.06
C ARG A 6 4.31 -3.15 -19.09
N GLU A 7 3.18 -2.48 -18.88
CA GLU A 7 2.17 -2.94 -17.96
C GLU A 7 1.57 -4.27 -18.43
N ALA A 8 1.22 -4.38 -19.71
CA ALA A 8 0.73 -5.63 -20.31
C ALA A 8 1.74 -6.78 -20.17
N LEU A 9 3.02 -6.53 -20.47
CA LEU A 9 4.08 -7.52 -20.31
C LEU A 9 4.19 -8.05 -18.86
N TRP A 10 4.06 -7.16 -17.88
CA TRP A 10 4.14 -7.53 -16.47
C TRP A 10 2.86 -8.19 -15.95
N GLU A 11 1.69 -7.88 -16.53
CA GLU A 11 0.45 -8.62 -16.26
C GLU A 11 0.58 -10.08 -16.69
N THR A 12 1.08 -10.35 -17.91
CA THR A 12 1.32 -11.71 -18.41
C THR A 12 2.29 -12.48 -17.52
N ARG A 13 3.45 -11.89 -17.21
CA ARG A 13 4.47 -12.51 -16.34
C ARG A 13 3.94 -12.86 -14.96
N ILE A 14 3.11 -11.99 -14.37
CA ILE A 14 2.52 -12.25 -13.07
C ILE A 14 1.46 -13.35 -13.14
N ALA A 15 0.71 -13.45 -14.25
CA ALA A 15 -0.20 -14.56 -14.47
C ALA A 15 0.56 -15.89 -14.57
N GLU A 16 1.64 -15.94 -15.35
CA GLU A 16 2.54 -17.11 -15.46
C GLU A 16 3.14 -17.51 -14.10
N TYR A 17 3.67 -16.53 -13.35
CA TYR A 17 4.16 -16.76 -12.00
C TYR A 17 3.08 -17.38 -11.09
N LYS A 18 1.86 -16.81 -11.08
CA LYS A 18 0.75 -17.32 -10.26
C LYS A 18 0.33 -18.74 -10.65
N MET A 19 0.35 -19.06 -11.94
CA MET A 19 0.05 -20.41 -12.44
C MET A 19 1.16 -21.40 -12.10
N SER A 20 2.41 -20.96 -12.01
CA SER A 20 3.55 -21.85 -11.75
C SER A 20 3.54 -22.50 -10.36
N GLY A 21 2.91 -21.86 -9.36
CA GLY A 21 2.95 -22.30 -7.96
C GLY A 21 4.35 -22.23 -7.30
N GLN A 22 5.35 -21.69 -8.00
CA GLN A 22 6.73 -21.59 -7.52
C GLN A 22 6.91 -20.43 -6.54
N SER A 23 8.00 -20.45 -5.77
CA SER A 23 8.45 -19.26 -5.05
C SER A 23 8.99 -18.20 -6.03
N VAL A 24 8.98 -16.93 -5.61
CA VAL A 24 9.57 -15.80 -6.38
C VAL A 24 11.02 -16.09 -6.78
N ARG A 25 11.82 -16.71 -5.91
CA ARG A 25 13.23 -17.01 -6.18
C ARG A 25 13.39 -18.04 -7.29
N GLU A 26 12.65 -19.13 -7.22
CA GLU A 26 12.69 -20.22 -8.21
C GLU A 26 12.21 -19.71 -9.57
N TRP A 27 11.09 -18.99 -9.59
CA TRP A 27 10.53 -18.46 -10.82
C TRP A 27 11.48 -17.45 -11.49
N CYS A 28 12.08 -16.53 -10.71
CA CYS A 28 13.07 -15.60 -11.25
C CYS A 28 14.37 -16.31 -11.70
N ALA A 29 14.78 -17.40 -11.07
CA ALA A 29 15.96 -18.16 -11.50
C ALA A 29 15.75 -18.83 -12.86
N ALA A 30 14.50 -19.21 -13.20
CA ALA A 30 14.14 -19.79 -14.49
C ALA A 30 13.91 -18.74 -15.60
N HIS A 31 13.80 -17.45 -15.27
CA HIS A 31 13.48 -16.38 -16.22
C HIS A 31 14.57 -15.31 -16.26
N GLU A 32 15.34 -15.30 -17.34
CA GLU A 32 16.41 -14.32 -17.52
C GLU A 32 15.90 -12.88 -17.55
N GLY A 33 16.67 -11.97 -16.95
CA GLY A 33 16.36 -10.54 -16.94
C GLY A 33 15.23 -10.14 -15.97
N ILE A 34 14.73 -11.06 -15.14
CA ILE A 34 13.73 -10.75 -14.12
C ILE A 34 14.31 -10.92 -12.72
N SER A 35 14.46 -9.81 -12.01
CA SER A 35 14.85 -9.84 -10.59
C SER A 35 13.64 -10.02 -9.66
N PRO A 36 13.82 -10.68 -8.50
CA PRO A 36 12.79 -10.76 -7.46
C PRO A 36 12.23 -9.40 -7.06
N ARG A 37 13.08 -8.36 -7.01
CA ARG A 37 12.68 -7.00 -6.65
C ARG A 37 11.69 -6.40 -7.66
N GLN A 38 11.90 -6.63 -8.95
CA GLN A 38 10.98 -6.18 -9.99
C GLN A 38 9.65 -6.91 -9.87
N LEU A 39 9.66 -8.24 -9.69
CA LEU A 39 8.42 -9.00 -9.55
C LEU A 39 7.59 -8.53 -8.34
N TRP A 40 8.24 -8.32 -7.18
CA TRP A 40 7.57 -7.76 -6.00
C TRP A 40 6.98 -6.37 -6.24
N TYR A 41 7.73 -5.48 -6.90
CA TYR A 41 7.25 -4.15 -7.24
C TYR A 41 5.98 -4.21 -8.09
N TRP A 42 5.97 -5.04 -9.14
CA TRP A 42 4.84 -5.16 -10.06
C TRP A 42 3.63 -5.83 -9.42
N MET A 43 3.82 -6.87 -8.59
CA MET A 43 2.74 -7.46 -7.82
C MET A 43 2.07 -6.46 -6.89
N ARG A 44 2.86 -5.62 -6.20
CA ARG A 44 2.32 -4.54 -5.34
C ARG A 44 1.56 -3.51 -6.17
N LYS A 45 2.17 -3.03 -7.25
CA LYS A 45 1.56 -2.02 -8.13
C LYS A 45 0.20 -2.46 -8.66
N PHE A 46 0.05 -3.71 -9.09
CA PHE A 46 -1.25 -4.23 -9.56
C PHE A 46 -2.24 -4.50 -8.44
N LYS A 47 -1.78 -4.90 -7.25
CA LYS A 47 -2.65 -4.99 -6.06
C LYS A 47 -3.25 -3.63 -5.72
N ASP A 48 -2.46 -2.57 -5.77
CA ASP A 48 -2.91 -1.21 -5.46
C ASP A 48 -3.88 -0.67 -6.54
N ARG A 49 -3.69 -1.05 -7.81
CA ARG A 49 -4.60 -0.69 -8.93
C ARG A 49 -5.97 -1.36 -8.83
N ASN A 50 -6.03 -2.60 -8.33
CA ASN A 50 -7.31 -3.32 -8.14
C ASN A 50 -8.04 -2.91 -6.85
N GLY A 51 -7.47 -1.99 -6.08
CA GLY A 51 -8.22 -1.03 -5.28
C GLY A 51 -9.21 -1.61 -4.29
N VAL A 52 -8.76 -2.42 -3.33
CA VAL A 52 -9.16 -2.31 -1.92
C VAL A 52 -8.04 -2.90 -1.05
N THR A 53 -7.08 -2.08 -0.63
CA THR A 53 -6.46 -2.32 0.68
C THR A 53 -7.28 -1.55 1.70
N PRO A 54 -8.12 -2.19 2.53
CA PRO A 54 -8.74 -1.53 3.67
C PRO A 54 -7.63 -1.38 4.72
N GLY A 55 -6.75 -0.42 4.54
CA GLY A 55 -5.50 -0.39 5.29
C GLY A 55 -4.85 0.98 5.29
N LYS A 56 -5.26 1.78 6.27
CA LYS A 56 -4.71 3.10 6.63
C LYS A 56 -4.98 4.16 5.58
N SER A 57 -6.23 4.62 5.54
CA SER A 57 -6.45 6.04 5.32
C SER A 57 -5.61 6.80 6.37
N ASN A 58 -4.49 7.39 5.97
CA ASN A 58 -3.75 8.35 6.81
C ASN A 58 -4.50 9.69 6.88
N ARG A 59 -5.85 9.67 6.88
CA ARG A 59 -6.64 10.87 7.14
C ARG A 59 -6.57 11.15 8.62
N TRP A 60 -6.02 12.30 8.96
CA TRP A 60 -6.24 12.92 10.25
C TRP A 60 -7.74 13.07 10.48
N LEU A 61 -8.24 12.47 11.56
CA LEU A 61 -9.61 12.67 12.00
C LEU A 61 -9.68 14.03 12.72
N PRO A 62 -10.72 14.84 12.46
CA PRO A 62 -10.92 16.07 13.21
C PRO A 62 -11.20 15.74 14.69
N VAL A 63 -10.57 16.49 15.59
CA VAL A 63 -10.81 16.41 17.03
C VAL A 63 -11.57 17.66 17.45
N GLU A 64 -12.76 17.49 18.00
CA GLU A 64 -13.55 18.56 18.57
C GLU A 64 -13.03 18.87 19.99
N ILE A 65 -12.53 20.08 20.22
CA ILE A 65 -12.05 20.53 21.54
C ILE A 65 -13.20 21.31 22.20
N SER A 66 -13.80 20.73 23.23
CA SER A 66 -14.77 21.44 24.07
C SER A 66 -14.02 22.24 25.13
N ASN A 67 -14.05 23.57 25.02
CA ASN A 67 -13.42 24.46 25.98
C ASN A 67 -14.26 24.48 27.27
N GLN A 68 -13.97 23.59 28.22
CA GLN A 68 -14.47 23.73 29.59
C GLN A 68 -13.63 24.79 30.29
N SER A 69 -14.13 26.02 30.26
CA SER A 69 -13.69 27.05 31.19
C SER A 69 -13.98 26.57 32.61
N PHE A 70 -12.94 26.12 33.31
CA PHE A 70 -13.00 26.02 34.76
C PHE A 70 -13.18 27.44 35.27
N ILE A 71 -14.39 27.73 35.75
CA ILE A 71 -14.66 28.92 36.54
C ILE A 71 -13.95 28.64 37.87
N GLU A 72 -12.74 29.15 38.02
CA GLU A 72 -12.13 29.27 39.34
C GLU A 72 -12.95 30.32 40.10
N GLU A 73 -13.82 29.81 40.99
CA GLU A 73 -14.52 30.63 41.96
C GLU A 73 -13.48 31.31 42.86
N ASP A 74 -13.42 32.64 42.72
CA ASP A 74 -12.64 33.57 43.51
C ASP A 74 -13.01 33.43 44.99
N HIS A 75 -12.28 32.59 45.72
CA HIS A 75 -12.36 32.52 47.18
C HIS A 75 -11.73 33.77 47.78
N THR A 76 -12.54 34.83 47.86
CA THR A 76 -12.33 35.95 48.78
C THR A 76 -12.41 35.41 50.21
N LEU A 77 -11.27 35.33 50.90
CA LEU A 77 -11.21 35.15 52.35
C LEU A 77 -10.62 36.42 52.98
N LEU A 78 -11.45 36.94 53.89
CA LEU A 78 -11.25 38.02 54.86
C LEU A 78 -9.90 38.02 55.58
#